data_AF-A0A930F1J0-F1
#
_entry.id   AF-A0A930F1J0-F1
#
_cell.length_a   1.000
_cell.length_b   1.000
_cell.length_c   1.000
_cell.angle_alpha   90.00
_cell.angle_beta   90.00
_cell.angle_gamma   90.00
#
_symmetry.space_group_name_H-M   'P 1'
#
loop_
_entity.id
_entity.type
_entity.pdbx_description
1 polymer ?
#
loop_
_entity_poly.entity_id
_entity_poly.type
_entity_poly.pdbx_seq_one_letter_code
_entity_poly.pdbx_strand_id
1 'polypeptide(L)'
;GNGIYQNTFNWRKVINGRTADNKTLWIWTYNSYITTESTIEWIKLEKGNRFTEWTPAPGDLESQITTAKTATEAYARTQAELTKTQAIANADGKITAAEQRQIQQLQQKLQEAKTFAEQKVNDLNVGGRNLLYNSKQRITNSYYNIATYRLTEELKVGELLTITIKGQLGTGKIAFALYDQLGNVEQCALYDRGKGIYQNTFNYKGYRNGDKMILSIWTYDGSVSTESTIEWIKLEKGNKPTDWSPAPEDVWDTMVDLGIIDKNAAAINEAEKANIKYINGVFSKGADYTNGTETIKNTITTGALTVGNVSGGNAGINGAGLDRKSIRIFAGKPYSQKEQAPFRVDDNGELWATNAHISGQVNATSGQIGQFYINTDKN
;
A
#
# COMPACT_ATOMS: atom_id res chain seq x y z
N GLY A 1 31.36 -40.58 -5.78
CA GLY A 1 32.49 -39.81 -5.24
C GLY A 1 32.28 -38.31 -5.33
N ASN A 2 31.06 -37.84 -5.08
CA ASN A 2 30.61 -36.44 -5.19
C ASN A 2 29.78 -36.03 -3.95
N GLY A 3 29.92 -36.75 -2.82
CA GLY A 3 29.10 -36.54 -1.63
C GLY A 3 27.63 -36.99 -1.74
N ILE A 4 27.21 -37.54 -2.89
CA ILE A 4 25.83 -38.02 -3.10
C ILE A 4 25.75 -39.52 -2.80
N TYR A 5 24.86 -39.86 -1.88
CA TYR A 5 24.52 -41.24 -1.50
C TYR A 5 23.08 -41.52 -1.92
N GLN A 6 22.86 -42.55 -2.73
CA GLN A 6 21.55 -42.86 -3.32
C GLN A 6 21.26 -44.35 -3.29
N ASN A 7 19.98 -44.72 -3.16
CA ASN A 7 19.53 -46.10 -3.21
C ASN A 7 18.09 -46.17 -3.74
N THR A 8 17.78 -47.21 -4.53
CA THR A 8 16.41 -47.51 -4.99
C THR A 8 15.91 -48.72 -4.22
N PHE A 9 14.77 -48.58 -3.55
CA PHE A 9 14.21 -49.63 -2.72
C PHE A 9 12.68 -49.67 -2.79
N ASN A 10 12.11 -50.83 -2.48
CA ASN A 10 10.67 -50.97 -2.29
C ASN A 10 10.29 -50.50 -0.89
N TRP A 11 9.34 -49.57 -0.79
CA TRP A 11 8.86 -49.05 0.47
C TRP A 11 8.20 -50.15 1.33
N ARG A 12 8.65 -50.30 2.58
CA ARG A 12 8.14 -51.33 3.50
C ARG A 12 7.46 -50.67 4.69
N LYS A 13 6.16 -50.95 4.87
CA LYS A 13 5.37 -50.45 6.01
C LYS A 13 5.55 -51.29 7.28
N VAL A 14 5.89 -52.57 7.12
CA VAL A 14 6.07 -53.50 8.23
C VAL A 14 7.47 -54.11 8.16
N ILE A 15 8.20 -54.01 9.27
CA ILE A 15 9.51 -54.66 9.47
C ILE A 15 9.47 -55.31 10.85
N ASN A 16 9.85 -56.59 10.93
CA ASN A 16 9.94 -57.34 12.20
C ASN A 16 8.70 -57.21 13.11
N GLY A 17 7.50 -57.26 12.51
CA GLY A 17 6.22 -57.17 13.25
C GLY A 17 5.82 -55.76 13.69
N ARG A 18 6.64 -54.73 13.45
CA ARG A 18 6.31 -53.32 13.75
C ARG A 18 5.75 -52.63 12.51
N THR A 19 4.64 -51.92 12.67
CA THR A 19 4.00 -51.12 11.60
C THR A 19 4.38 -49.66 11.78
N ALA A 20 4.96 -49.04 10.74
CA ALA A 20 5.31 -47.63 10.74
C ALA A 20 4.11 -46.71 10.48
N ASP A 21 4.19 -45.46 10.95
CA ASP A 21 3.21 -44.38 10.70
C ASP A 21 3.12 -43.99 9.21
N ASN A 22 4.15 -44.36 8.45
CA ASN A 22 4.31 -44.07 7.04
C ASN A 22 4.42 -42.58 6.70
N LYS A 23 4.84 -41.76 7.69
CA LYS A 23 4.98 -40.30 7.58
C LYS A 23 6.33 -39.81 8.08
N THR A 24 7.04 -40.59 8.89
CA THR A 24 8.34 -40.21 9.45
C THR A 24 9.46 -41.08 8.90
N LEU A 25 10.57 -40.45 8.49
CA LEU A 25 11.76 -41.13 7.97
C LEU A 25 12.90 -40.98 8.99
N TRP A 26 13.48 -42.10 9.39
CA TRP A 26 14.61 -42.13 10.33
C TRP A 26 15.87 -42.53 9.56
N ILE A 27 16.92 -41.74 9.68
CA ILE A 27 18.22 -41.98 9.02
C ILE A 27 19.23 -42.28 10.11
N TRP A 28 19.96 -43.37 9.94
CA TRP A 28 20.93 -43.86 10.91
C TRP A 28 22.27 -44.05 10.22
N THR A 29 23.34 -43.72 10.92
CA THR A 29 24.68 -44.20 10.58
C THR A 29 24.79 -45.66 10.97
N TYR A 30 25.39 -46.49 10.10
CA TYR A 30 25.36 -47.95 10.27
C TYR A 30 26.14 -48.45 11.50
N ASN A 31 27.25 -47.78 11.84
CA ASN A 31 28.09 -48.16 12.98
C ASN A 31 27.69 -47.36 14.22
N SER A 32 26.90 -47.98 15.11
CA SER A 32 26.40 -47.35 16.34
C SER A 32 27.44 -47.18 17.45
N TYR A 33 28.61 -47.80 17.32
CA TYR A 33 29.68 -47.75 18.32
C TYR A 33 30.73 -46.66 18.03
N ILE A 34 30.58 -45.94 16.91
CA ILE A 34 31.47 -44.85 16.51
C ILE A 34 30.70 -43.54 16.64
N THR A 35 31.22 -42.61 17.43
CA THR A 35 30.64 -41.28 17.61
C THR A 35 31.53 -40.26 16.92
N THR A 36 31.11 -39.83 15.74
CA THR A 36 31.77 -38.77 14.97
C THR A 36 30.69 -37.93 14.27
N GLU A 37 30.99 -36.67 13.98
CA GLU A 37 30.05 -35.78 13.31
C GLU A 37 29.78 -36.26 11.88
N SER A 38 28.52 -36.21 11.47
CA SER A 38 28.07 -36.53 10.12
C SER A 38 27.04 -35.49 9.72
N THR A 39 27.17 -34.94 8.53
CA THR A 39 26.28 -33.90 8.01
C THR A 39 25.40 -34.45 6.89
N ILE A 40 24.17 -33.96 6.84
CA ILE A 40 23.24 -34.16 5.72
C ILE A 40 22.84 -32.76 5.27
N GLU A 41 23.21 -32.38 4.05
CA GLU A 41 22.87 -31.07 3.49
C GLU A 41 21.46 -31.06 2.89
N TRP A 42 21.05 -32.17 2.30
CA TRP A 42 19.72 -32.34 1.75
C TRP A 42 19.34 -33.82 1.69
N ILE A 43 18.03 -34.08 1.66
CA ILE A 43 17.47 -35.39 1.37
C ILE A 43 16.35 -35.23 0.35
N LYS A 44 16.20 -36.23 -0.52
CA LYS A 44 15.06 -36.35 -1.42
C LYS A 44 14.62 -37.81 -1.46
N LEU A 45 13.32 -38.03 -1.28
CA LEU A 45 12.66 -39.29 -1.53
C LEU A 45 11.74 -39.11 -2.73
N GLU A 46 11.99 -39.85 -3.80
CA GLU A 46 11.19 -39.80 -5.02
C GLU A 46 10.68 -41.18 -5.42
N LYS A 47 9.55 -41.23 -6.13
CA LYS A 47 9.01 -42.47 -6.68
C LYS A 47 9.59 -42.71 -8.06
N GLY A 48 10.18 -43.88 -8.26
CA GLY A 48 10.69 -44.31 -9.57
C GLY A 48 12.02 -45.04 -9.44
N ASN A 49 12.59 -45.39 -10.58
CA ASN A 49 13.88 -46.06 -10.71
C ASN A 49 14.91 -45.21 -11.49
N ARG A 50 14.60 -43.93 -11.70
CA ARG A 50 15.47 -42.96 -12.37
C ARG A 50 15.73 -41.81 -11.41
N PHE A 51 17.00 -41.54 -11.18
CA PHE A 51 17.46 -40.38 -10.42
C PHE A 51 17.03 -39.08 -11.10
N THR A 52 16.53 -38.14 -10.32
CA THR A 52 16.39 -36.74 -10.75
C THR A 52 17.05 -35.79 -9.74
N GLU A 53 17.61 -34.69 -10.23
CA GLU A 53 18.29 -33.66 -9.43
C GLU A 53 17.44 -33.18 -8.25
N TRP A 54 18.08 -32.73 -7.18
CA TRP A 54 17.37 -32.35 -5.95
C TRP A 54 16.31 -31.26 -6.21
N THR A 55 15.12 -31.47 -5.66
CA THR A 55 14.02 -30.50 -5.63
C THR A 55 13.38 -30.54 -4.23
N PRO A 56 12.91 -29.41 -3.70
CA PRO A 56 12.14 -29.40 -2.45
C PRO A 56 10.86 -30.23 -2.60
N ALA A 57 10.32 -30.73 -1.49
CA ALA A 57 9.05 -31.45 -1.54
C ALA A 57 7.93 -30.48 -1.91
N PRO A 58 6.86 -30.93 -2.60
CA PRO A 58 5.74 -30.06 -2.96
C PRO A 58 5.13 -29.29 -1.77
N GLY A 59 5.06 -29.92 -0.59
CA GLY A 59 4.57 -29.28 0.64
C GLY A 59 5.46 -28.15 1.16
N ASP A 60 6.77 -28.19 0.90
CA ASP A 60 7.69 -27.11 1.27
C ASP A 60 7.42 -25.86 0.43
N LEU A 61 7.09 -26.05 -0.86
CA LEU A 61 6.73 -24.97 -1.78
C LEU A 61 5.38 -24.33 -1.41
N GLU A 62 4.36 -25.15 -1.11
CA GLU A 62 3.05 -24.67 -0.63
C GLU A 62 3.15 -23.88 0.68
N SER A 63 4.03 -24.32 1.60
CA SER A 63 4.30 -23.62 2.85
C SER A 63 4.94 -22.25 2.64
N GLN A 64 5.91 -22.16 1.72
CA GLN A 64 6.52 -20.88 1.33
C GLN A 64 5.49 -19.94 0.69
N ILE A 65 4.64 -20.46 -0.21
CA ILE A 65 3.59 -19.67 -0.88
C ILE A 65 2.59 -19.12 0.13
N THR A 66 2.17 -19.97 1.08
CA THR A 66 1.27 -19.58 2.16
C THR A 66 1.89 -18.48 3.03
N THR A 67 3.17 -18.62 3.38
CA THR A 67 3.89 -17.63 4.20
C THR A 67 3.97 -16.27 3.50
N ALA A 68 4.32 -16.24 2.22
CA ALA A 68 4.37 -15.01 1.44
C ALA A 68 2.98 -14.38 1.29
N LYS A 69 1.95 -15.19 1.01
CA LYS A 69 0.56 -14.73 0.95
C LYS A 69 0.15 -14.04 2.26
N THR A 70 0.36 -14.70 3.40
CA THR A 70 0.04 -14.13 4.72
C THR A 70 0.77 -12.81 4.98
N ALA A 71 2.04 -12.70 4.57
CA ALA A 71 2.81 -11.46 4.70
C ALA A 71 2.22 -10.32 3.85
N THR A 72 1.88 -10.59 2.58
CA THR A 72 1.25 -9.60 1.69
C THR A 72 -0.13 -9.14 2.18
N GLU A 73 -0.95 -10.06 2.71
CA GLU A 73 -2.22 -9.71 3.33
C GLU A 73 -2.04 -8.85 4.59
N ALA A 74 -1.00 -9.10 5.38
CA ALA A 74 -0.71 -8.27 6.56
C ALA A 74 -0.35 -6.83 6.16
N TYR A 75 0.50 -6.65 5.14
CA TYR A 75 0.81 -5.34 4.58
C TYR A 75 -0.45 -4.60 4.09
N ALA A 76 -1.32 -5.28 3.32
CA ALA A 76 -2.57 -4.69 2.83
C ALA A 76 -3.50 -4.28 3.98
N ARG A 77 -3.61 -5.09 5.04
CA ARG A 77 -4.39 -4.75 6.24
C ARG A 77 -3.84 -3.51 6.95
N THR A 78 -2.53 -3.40 7.12
CA THR A 78 -1.90 -2.23 7.77
C THR A 78 -2.08 -0.97 6.93
N GLN A 79 -2.02 -1.06 5.60
CA GLN A 79 -2.28 0.08 4.70
C GLN A 79 -3.72 0.59 4.83
N ALA A 80 -4.70 -0.32 4.88
CA ALA A 80 -6.10 0.04 5.07
C ALA A 80 -6.33 0.71 6.43
N GLU A 81 -5.71 0.20 7.49
CA GLU A 81 -5.83 0.77 8.85
C GLU A 81 -5.21 2.17 8.94
N LEU A 82 -4.06 2.39 8.31
CA LEU A 82 -3.44 3.73 8.22
C LEU A 82 -4.37 4.72 7.50
N THR A 83 -4.91 4.32 6.34
CA THR A 83 -5.80 5.16 5.53
C THR A 83 -7.07 5.53 6.30
N LYS A 84 -7.68 4.55 6.97
CA LYS A 84 -8.86 4.76 7.81
C LYS A 84 -8.56 5.72 8.96
N THR A 85 -7.43 5.55 9.63
CA THR A 85 -7.02 6.40 10.77
C THR A 85 -6.77 7.84 10.31
N GLN A 86 -6.13 8.04 9.17
CA GLN A 86 -5.92 9.37 8.58
C GLN A 86 -7.23 10.05 8.19
N ALA A 87 -8.18 9.30 7.60
CA ALA A 87 -9.49 9.85 7.25
C ALA A 87 -10.27 10.30 8.49
N ILE A 88 -10.20 9.54 9.60
CA ILE A 88 -10.85 9.91 10.86
C ILE A 88 -10.19 11.16 11.47
N ALA A 89 -8.86 11.19 11.54
CA ALA A 89 -8.11 12.31 12.12
C ALA A 89 -8.25 13.63 11.34
N ASN A 90 -8.56 13.55 10.04
CA ASN A 90 -8.77 14.72 9.20
C ASN A 90 -10.24 15.21 9.18
N ALA A 91 -11.18 14.45 9.76
CA ALA A 91 -12.61 14.70 9.60
C ALA A 91 -13.10 16.01 10.28
N ASP A 92 -12.45 16.46 11.34
CA ASP A 92 -12.78 17.70 12.06
C ASP A 92 -11.85 18.89 11.68
N GLY A 93 -10.94 18.67 10.73
CA GLY A 93 -9.96 19.64 10.26
C GLY A 93 -8.85 19.98 11.28
N LYS A 94 -8.71 19.23 12.38
CA LYS A 94 -7.68 19.44 13.41
C LYS A 94 -7.08 18.12 13.88
N ILE A 95 -5.87 17.82 13.42
CA ILE A 95 -5.13 16.66 13.92
C ILE A 95 -4.61 16.96 15.34
N THR A 96 -5.06 16.18 16.32
CA THR A 96 -4.54 16.24 17.69
C THR A 96 -3.17 15.57 17.80
N ALA A 97 -2.40 15.93 18.83
CA ALA A 97 -1.10 15.31 19.08
C ALA A 97 -1.19 13.78 19.32
N ALA A 98 -2.34 13.29 19.82
CA ALA A 98 -2.58 11.87 20.03
C ALA A 98 -2.78 11.13 18.69
N GLU A 99 -3.60 11.69 17.80
CA GLU A 99 -3.83 11.15 16.46
C GLU A 99 -2.55 11.16 15.61
N GLN A 100 -1.76 12.23 15.70
CA GLN A 100 -0.47 12.32 15.02
C GLN A 100 0.49 11.18 15.45
N ARG A 101 0.54 10.86 16.75
CA ARG A 101 1.35 9.74 17.25
C ARG A 101 0.84 8.39 16.75
N GLN A 102 -0.48 8.20 16.71
CA GLN A 102 -1.08 6.96 16.22
C GLN A 102 -0.81 6.77 14.72
N ILE A 103 -0.90 7.84 13.92
CA ILE A 103 -0.55 7.82 12.49
C ILE A 103 0.92 7.46 12.30
N GLN A 104 1.84 8.07 13.06
CA GLN A 104 3.27 7.74 12.98
C GLN A 104 3.57 6.27 13.32
N GLN A 105 2.94 5.73 14.37
CA GLN A 105 3.08 4.31 14.72
C GLN A 105 2.57 3.38 13.61
N LEU A 106 1.44 3.73 12.98
CA LEU A 106 0.89 2.95 11.86
C LEU A 106 1.76 3.05 10.61
N GLN A 107 2.38 4.21 10.35
CA GLN A 107 3.36 4.38 9.26
C GLN A 107 4.60 3.50 9.48
N GLN A 108 5.11 3.43 10.71
CA GLN A 108 6.25 2.57 11.02
C GLN A 108 5.89 1.08 10.85
N LYS A 109 4.75 0.65 11.40
CA LYS A 109 4.25 -0.72 11.21
C LYS A 109 4.01 -1.08 9.75
N LEU A 110 3.54 -0.13 8.94
CA LEU A 110 3.35 -0.31 7.51
C LEU A 110 4.68 -0.58 6.82
N GLN A 111 5.72 0.20 7.15
CA GLN A 111 7.04 0.03 6.58
C GLN A 111 7.66 -1.33 6.97
N GLU A 112 7.52 -1.74 8.23
CA GLU A 112 7.95 -3.07 8.69
C GLU A 112 7.21 -4.20 7.97
N ALA A 113 5.89 -4.09 7.84
CA ALA A 113 5.06 -5.08 7.13
C ALA A 113 5.40 -5.15 5.64
N LYS A 114 5.72 -4.01 5.01
CA LYS A 114 6.16 -3.94 3.62
C LYS A 114 7.48 -4.69 3.42
N THR A 115 8.50 -4.35 4.20
CA THR A 115 9.82 -5.01 4.12
C THR A 115 9.70 -6.52 4.33
N PHE A 116 8.88 -6.96 5.30
CA PHE A 116 8.65 -8.37 5.55
C PHE A 116 7.93 -9.07 4.38
N ALA A 117 6.90 -8.46 3.81
CA ALA A 117 6.19 -8.99 2.64
C ALA A 117 7.12 -9.10 1.42
N GLU A 118 7.91 -8.06 1.15
CA GLU A 118 8.92 -8.06 0.09
C GLU A 118 9.94 -9.18 0.29
N GLN A 119 10.44 -9.36 1.52
CA GLN A 119 11.35 -10.46 1.83
C GLN A 119 10.71 -11.83 1.56
N LYS A 120 9.46 -12.06 1.97
CA LYS A 120 8.80 -13.37 1.79
C LYS A 120 8.42 -13.66 0.34
N VAL A 121 8.08 -12.63 -0.44
CA VAL A 121 7.91 -12.78 -1.89
C VAL A 121 9.25 -13.03 -2.57
N ASN A 122 10.33 -12.40 -2.12
CA ASN A 122 11.67 -12.69 -2.62
C ASN A 122 12.14 -14.11 -2.25
N ASP A 123 11.77 -14.62 -1.07
CA ASP A 123 12.00 -16.00 -0.64
C ASP A 123 11.23 -17.02 -1.50
N LEU A 124 10.15 -16.64 -2.19
CA LEU A 124 9.51 -17.48 -3.22
C LEU A 124 10.28 -17.49 -4.54
N ASN A 125 11.02 -16.42 -4.80
CA ASN A 125 11.77 -16.17 -6.03
C ASN A 125 13.25 -16.55 -5.89
N VAL A 126 13.58 -17.62 -5.14
CA VAL A 126 14.93 -18.22 -5.17
C VAL A 126 15.15 -18.83 -6.57
N GLY A 127 15.51 -17.96 -7.51
CA GLY A 127 15.72 -18.23 -8.93
C GLY A 127 15.12 -17.20 -9.90
N GLY A 128 14.66 -16.02 -9.45
CA GLY A 128 13.91 -15.10 -10.34
C GLY A 128 14.50 -13.71 -10.50
N ARG A 129 14.94 -13.09 -9.39
CA ARG A 129 15.45 -11.71 -9.38
C ARG A 129 16.83 -11.66 -10.01
N ASN A 130 16.96 -10.82 -11.02
CA ASN A 130 18.26 -10.49 -11.59
C ASN A 130 18.99 -9.51 -10.67
N LEU A 131 20.21 -9.87 -10.26
CA LEU A 131 21.06 -9.11 -9.36
C LEU A 131 22.06 -8.20 -10.10
N LEU A 132 21.98 -8.11 -11.43
CA LEU A 132 22.89 -7.30 -12.25
C LEU A 132 22.15 -6.13 -12.89
N TYR A 133 22.67 -4.92 -12.72
CA TYR A 133 22.22 -3.74 -13.45
C TYR A 133 22.54 -3.85 -14.95
N ASN A 134 21.69 -3.28 -15.79
CA ASN A 134 21.93 -3.13 -17.24
C ASN A 134 22.32 -4.44 -17.96
N SER A 135 21.72 -5.55 -17.54
CA SER A 135 22.24 -6.87 -17.90
C SER A 135 21.82 -7.39 -19.29
N LYS A 136 21.06 -6.61 -20.07
CA LYS A 136 20.63 -6.92 -21.46
C LYS A 136 21.37 -6.12 -22.53
N GLN A 137 22.45 -5.44 -22.14
CA GLN A 137 23.29 -4.76 -23.12
C GLN A 137 24.03 -5.80 -23.96
N ARG A 138 23.86 -5.73 -25.29
CA ARG A 138 24.62 -6.57 -26.23
C ARG A 138 26.06 -6.07 -26.27
N ILE A 139 27.00 -6.93 -25.90
CA ILE A 139 28.44 -6.63 -25.87
C ILE A 139 29.14 -7.62 -26.79
N THR A 140 29.86 -7.12 -27.79
CA THR A 140 30.69 -7.93 -28.70
C THR A 140 32.09 -7.32 -28.78
N ASN A 141 33.12 -8.09 -28.43
CA ASN A 141 34.53 -7.71 -28.55
C ASN A 141 35.45 -8.94 -28.42
N SER A 142 36.76 -8.78 -28.63
CA SER A 142 37.78 -9.83 -28.52
C SER A 142 38.62 -9.76 -27.24
N TYR A 143 38.21 -8.95 -26.25
CA TYR A 143 38.95 -8.81 -25.00
C TYR A 143 38.83 -10.05 -24.11
N TYR A 144 39.89 -10.32 -23.35
CA TYR A 144 39.88 -11.43 -22.41
C TYR A 144 38.89 -11.20 -21.26
N ASN A 145 38.87 -9.99 -20.69
CA ASN A 145 37.76 -9.49 -19.88
C ASN A 145 36.75 -8.83 -20.82
N ILE A 146 35.63 -9.50 -21.08
CA ILE A 146 34.65 -9.05 -22.07
C ILE A 146 33.75 -7.94 -21.52
N ALA A 147 33.41 -7.99 -20.23
CA ALA A 147 32.46 -7.08 -19.60
C ALA A 147 32.54 -7.10 -18.07
N THR A 148 32.15 -5.97 -17.46
CA THR A 148 31.96 -5.86 -16.00
C THR A 148 30.52 -5.46 -15.69
N TYR A 149 29.95 -6.01 -14.64
CA TYR A 149 28.57 -5.73 -14.21
C TYR A 149 28.53 -5.31 -12.74
N ARG A 150 27.70 -4.31 -12.43
CA ARG A 150 27.43 -3.87 -11.06
C ARG A 150 26.25 -4.64 -10.48
N LEU A 151 26.39 -5.07 -9.24
CA LEU A 151 25.37 -5.75 -8.45
C LEU A 151 24.31 -4.78 -7.91
N THR A 152 23.07 -5.24 -7.79
CA THR A 152 21.97 -4.51 -7.13
C THR A 152 22.07 -4.53 -5.61
N GLU A 153 22.71 -5.55 -5.06
CA GLU A 153 22.95 -5.73 -3.62
C GLU A 153 24.29 -6.45 -3.38
N GLU A 154 24.82 -6.33 -2.17
CA GLU A 154 26.05 -7.02 -1.78
C GLU A 154 25.79 -8.52 -1.54
N LEU A 155 26.65 -9.37 -2.12
CA LEU A 155 26.59 -10.83 -1.95
C LEU A 155 27.32 -11.28 -0.68
N LYS A 156 26.79 -12.32 -0.04
CA LYS A 156 27.39 -12.95 1.15
C LYS A 156 28.13 -14.22 0.78
N VAL A 157 29.32 -14.42 1.37
CA VAL A 157 30.11 -15.64 1.18
C VAL A 157 29.27 -16.87 1.52
N GLY A 158 29.27 -17.86 0.65
CA GLY A 158 28.46 -19.07 0.78
C GLY A 158 27.03 -18.96 0.23
N GLU A 159 26.59 -17.79 -0.26
CA GLU A 159 25.30 -17.71 -0.97
C GLU A 159 25.32 -18.58 -2.23
N LEU A 160 24.30 -19.44 -2.37
CA LEU A 160 24.06 -20.23 -3.56
C LEU A 160 23.46 -19.31 -4.64
N LEU A 161 24.12 -19.24 -5.80
CA LEU A 161 23.78 -18.37 -6.92
C LEU A 161 23.77 -19.17 -8.21
N THR A 162 22.92 -18.76 -9.16
CA THR A 162 22.94 -19.23 -10.54
C THR A 162 23.21 -18.05 -11.47
N ILE A 163 24.16 -18.23 -12.38
CA ILE A 163 24.47 -17.27 -13.43
C ILE A 163 24.15 -17.87 -14.79
N THR A 164 23.47 -17.10 -15.63
CA THR A 164 23.10 -17.47 -16.99
C THR A 164 23.52 -16.37 -17.96
N ILE A 165 24.25 -16.72 -19.01
CA ILE A 165 24.63 -15.85 -20.11
C ILE A 165 24.00 -16.39 -21.38
N LYS A 166 23.27 -15.55 -22.12
CA LYS A 166 23.01 -15.80 -23.54
C LYS A 166 24.06 -15.09 -24.36
N GLY A 167 24.72 -15.83 -25.24
CA GLY A 167 25.81 -15.29 -26.02
C GLY A 167 26.43 -16.32 -26.94
N GLN A 168 27.60 -15.97 -27.45
CA GLN A 168 28.39 -16.83 -28.31
C GLN A 168 29.87 -16.59 -28.03
N LEU A 169 30.62 -17.65 -27.76
CA LEU A 169 32.07 -17.59 -27.67
C LEU A 169 32.69 -17.62 -29.07
N GLY A 170 33.77 -16.86 -29.25
CA GLY A 170 34.57 -16.89 -30.47
C GLY A 170 35.25 -18.25 -30.69
N THR A 171 35.60 -18.57 -31.94
CA THR A 171 36.26 -19.85 -32.27
C THR A 171 37.55 -20.03 -31.47
N GLY A 172 37.68 -21.16 -30.76
CA GLY A 172 38.84 -21.47 -29.92
C GLY A 172 38.69 -21.03 -28.46
N LYS A 173 37.69 -20.20 -28.13
CA LYS A 173 37.26 -19.97 -26.75
C LYS A 173 36.48 -21.18 -26.22
N ILE A 174 36.60 -21.46 -24.93
CA ILE A 174 36.12 -22.67 -24.26
C ILE A 174 35.05 -22.41 -23.19
N ALA A 175 35.04 -21.24 -22.54
CA ALA A 175 34.08 -20.91 -21.49
C ALA A 175 33.99 -19.39 -21.25
N PHE A 176 32.85 -18.94 -20.70
CA PHE A 176 32.82 -17.68 -19.93
C PHE A 176 33.25 -17.98 -18.50
N ALA A 177 33.92 -17.06 -17.81
CA ALA A 177 34.30 -17.21 -16.41
C ALA A 177 33.91 -15.97 -15.60
N LEU A 178 33.20 -16.19 -14.50
CA LEU A 178 32.79 -15.15 -13.56
C LEU A 178 33.86 -14.95 -12.51
N TYR A 179 34.23 -13.69 -12.29
CA TYR A 179 35.22 -13.27 -11.31
C TYR A 179 34.72 -12.08 -10.47
N ASP A 180 35.42 -11.81 -9.37
CA ASP A 180 35.38 -10.48 -8.74
C ASP A 180 35.93 -9.40 -9.69
N GLN A 181 35.71 -8.11 -9.37
CA GLN A 181 36.02 -6.96 -10.25
C GLN A 181 37.39 -7.04 -10.93
N LEU A 182 38.41 -7.55 -10.24
CA LEU A 182 39.80 -7.54 -10.71
C LEU A 182 40.34 -8.90 -11.16
N GLY A 183 39.49 -9.94 -11.24
CA GLY A 183 39.96 -11.26 -11.70
C GLY A 183 40.80 -12.02 -10.67
N ASN A 184 40.75 -11.66 -9.40
CA ASN A 184 41.55 -12.29 -8.34
C ASN A 184 40.91 -13.58 -7.81
N VAL A 185 39.57 -13.64 -7.79
CA VAL A 185 38.81 -14.78 -7.27
C VAL A 185 37.83 -15.27 -8.33
N GLU A 186 38.14 -16.43 -8.92
CA GLU A 186 37.21 -17.09 -9.84
C GLU A 186 36.01 -17.62 -9.06
N GLN A 187 34.82 -17.14 -9.40
CA GLN A 187 33.58 -17.64 -8.82
C GLN A 187 33.20 -18.97 -9.48
N CYS A 188 33.10 -18.99 -10.82
CA CYS A 188 32.84 -20.19 -11.61
C CYS A 188 33.13 -19.99 -13.11
N ALA A 189 33.33 -21.10 -13.83
CA ALA A 189 33.30 -21.16 -15.29
C ALA A 189 31.93 -21.63 -15.80
N LEU A 190 31.43 -21.03 -16.88
CA LEU A 190 30.17 -21.34 -17.54
C LEU A 190 30.44 -21.97 -18.91
N TYR A 191 29.88 -23.16 -19.12
CA TYR A 191 29.99 -23.92 -20.36
C TYR A 191 28.67 -23.89 -21.13
N ASP A 192 28.74 -24.09 -22.45
CA ASP A 192 27.56 -24.10 -23.32
C ASP A 192 26.62 -25.25 -22.94
N ARG A 193 25.36 -24.92 -22.70
CA ARG A 193 24.24 -25.84 -22.43
C ARG A 193 23.35 -26.03 -23.68
N GLY A 194 23.76 -25.48 -24.80
CA GLY A 194 23.04 -25.44 -26.07
C GLY A 194 22.28 -24.13 -26.27
N LYS A 195 21.97 -23.83 -27.54
CA LYS A 195 21.22 -22.64 -27.97
C LYS A 195 21.85 -21.30 -27.55
N GLY A 196 23.19 -21.29 -27.37
CA GLY A 196 23.94 -20.11 -26.94
C GLY A 196 23.70 -19.72 -25.49
N ILE A 197 23.27 -20.67 -24.64
CA ILE A 197 23.07 -20.47 -23.20
C ILE A 197 24.24 -21.08 -22.44
N TYR A 198 24.94 -20.26 -21.66
CA TYR A 198 26.04 -20.65 -20.78
C TYR A 198 25.59 -20.46 -19.35
N GLN A 199 25.72 -21.49 -18.51
CA GLN A 199 25.11 -21.46 -17.17
C GLN A 199 25.90 -22.26 -16.13
N ASN A 200 25.96 -21.74 -14.91
CA ASN A 200 26.48 -22.46 -13.75
C ASN A 200 25.78 -22.03 -12.45
N THR A 201 25.73 -22.94 -11.48
CA THR A 201 25.28 -22.72 -10.12
C THR A 201 26.45 -22.93 -9.17
N PHE A 202 26.71 -21.96 -8.29
CA PHE A 202 27.90 -21.91 -7.45
C PHE A 202 27.60 -21.26 -6.10
N ASN A 203 28.46 -21.54 -5.12
CA ASN A 203 28.48 -20.78 -3.86
C ASN A 203 29.45 -19.60 -4.00
N TYR A 204 29.02 -18.39 -3.67
CA TYR A 204 29.86 -17.21 -3.76
C TYR A 204 31.08 -17.32 -2.85
N LYS A 205 32.28 -17.17 -3.42
CA LYS A 205 33.55 -17.39 -2.72
C LYS A 205 34.07 -16.13 -2.02
N GLY A 206 33.39 -15.00 -2.17
CA GLY A 206 33.86 -13.70 -1.70
C GLY A 206 34.72 -12.97 -2.74
N TYR A 207 35.37 -11.91 -2.28
CA TYR A 207 36.24 -11.05 -3.08
C TYR A 207 37.60 -10.91 -2.39
N ARG A 208 38.67 -10.66 -3.15
CA ARG A 208 40.01 -10.45 -2.57
C ARG A 208 40.39 -8.98 -2.48
N ASN A 209 40.28 -8.25 -3.60
CA ASN A 209 40.62 -6.84 -3.73
C ASN A 209 39.65 -6.19 -4.73
N GLY A 210 39.18 -4.98 -4.47
CA GLY A 210 38.31 -4.20 -5.37
C GLY A 210 36.93 -3.85 -4.77
N ASP A 211 36.06 -3.28 -5.59
CA ASP A 211 34.65 -2.99 -5.29
C ASP A 211 33.86 -4.31 -5.24
N LYS A 212 33.39 -4.66 -4.04
CA LYS A 212 32.55 -5.82 -3.75
C LYS A 212 31.22 -5.84 -4.52
N MET A 213 30.83 -4.72 -5.13
CA MET A 213 29.63 -4.58 -5.94
C MET A 213 29.87 -4.81 -7.43
N ILE A 214 31.09 -5.13 -7.88
CA ILE A 214 31.40 -5.35 -9.30
C ILE A 214 31.90 -6.77 -9.54
N LEU A 215 31.33 -7.42 -10.55
CA LEU A 215 31.76 -8.71 -11.09
C LEU A 215 32.28 -8.55 -12.51
N SER A 216 33.26 -9.36 -12.88
CA SER A 216 33.90 -9.36 -14.21
C SER A 216 33.66 -10.68 -14.92
N ILE A 217 33.37 -10.60 -16.23
CA ILE A 217 33.20 -11.76 -17.10
C ILE A 217 34.42 -11.87 -18.01
N TRP A 218 35.05 -13.04 -17.96
CA TRP A 218 36.23 -13.37 -18.77
C TRP A 218 35.89 -14.44 -19.81
N THR A 219 36.67 -14.52 -20.88
CA THR A 219 36.49 -15.48 -21.98
C THR A 219 37.69 -16.41 -22.09
N TYR A 220 37.60 -17.61 -21.52
CA TYR A 220 38.65 -18.62 -21.68
C TYR A 220 38.62 -19.16 -23.11
N ASP A 221 39.72 -19.49 -23.77
CA ASP A 221 41.13 -19.40 -23.38
C ASP A 221 41.70 -17.98 -23.61
N GLY A 222 42.46 -17.44 -22.67
CA GLY A 222 43.05 -16.09 -22.74
C GLY A 222 44.12 -15.90 -23.82
N SER A 223 44.69 -16.99 -24.35
CA SER A 223 45.61 -16.95 -25.49
C SER A 223 44.92 -16.72 -26.84
N VAL A 224 43.60 -16.89 -26.89
CA VAL A 224 42.80 -16.73 -28.11
C VAL A 224 42.22 -15.32 -28.17
N SER A 225 42.45 -14.59 -29.27
CA SER A 225 41.88 -13.25 -29.50
C SER A 225 40.88 -13.28 -30.66
N THR A 226 39.66 -13.73 -30.36
CA THR A 226 38.53 -13.79 -31.29
C THR A 226 37.30 -13.19 -30.63
N GLU A 227 36.42 -12.57 -31.41
CA GLU A 227 35.22 -11.93 -30.89
C GLU A 227 34.30 -12.93 -30.19
N SER A 228 33.87 -12.56 -28.99
CA SER A 228 32.79 -13.22 -28.26
C SER A 228 31.67 -12.21 -28.02
N THR A 229 30.45 -12.69 -27.86
CA THR A 229 29.26 -11.86 -27.67
C THR A 229 28.52 -12.28 -26.40
N ILE A 230 28.11 -11.30 -25.59
CA ILE A 230 27.07 -11.42 -24.58
C ILE A 230 25.84 -10.68 -25.11
N GLU A 231 24.71 -11.36 -25.26
CA GLU A 231 23.43 -10.74 -25.59
C GLU A 231 22.71 -10.27 -24.33
N TRP A 232 22.74 -11.10 -23.29
CA TRP A 232 22.31 -10.74 -21.95
C TRP A 232 22.95 -11.67 -20.91
N ILE A 233 22.98 -11.21 -19.67
CA ILE A 233 23.44 -11.96 -18.50
C ILE A 233 22.42 -11.82 -17.38
N LYS A 234 22.29 -12.83 -16.53
CA LYS A 234 21.44 -12.80 -15.35
C LYS A 234 22.15 -13.54 -14.22
N LEU A 235 22.24 -12.90 -13.06
CA LEU A 235 22.67 -13.53 -11.82
C LEU A 235 21.47 -13.57 -10.87
N GLU A 236 21.22 -14.70 -10.24
CA GLU A 236 20.04 -14.93 -9.40
C GLU A 236 20.40 -15.82 -8.22
N LYS A 237 19.71 -15.67 -7.09
CA LYS A 237 19.91 -16.55 -5.92
C LYS A 237 19.28 -17.91 -6.16
N GLY A 238 19.95 -18.97 -5.71
CA GLY A 238 19.46 -20.36 -5.81
C GLY A 238 20.05 -21.14 -6.96
N ASN A 239 19.46 -22.32 -7.19
CA ASN A 239 19.85 -23.31 -8.19
C ASN A 239 18.82 -23.51 -9.31
N LYS A 240 17.81 -22.63 -9.39
CA LYS A 240 16.69 -22.73 -10.35
C LYS A 240 16.74 -21.57 -11.34
N PRO A 241 17.50 -21.69 -12.44
CA PRO A 241 17.57 -20.63 -13.44
C PRO A 241 16.20 -20.30 -14.02
N THR A 242 15.91 -19.02 -14.23
CA THR A 242 14.75 -18.56 -14.99
C THR A 242 15.16 -17.78 -16.23
N ASP A 243 14.20 -17.56 -17.13
CA ASP A 243 14.40 -16.68 -18.29
C ASP A 243 14.84 -15.29 -17.87
N TRP A 244 15.50 -14.58 -18.78
CA TRP A 244 16.00 -13.23 -18.51
C TRP A 244 14.86 -12.28 -18.13
N SER A 245 15.08 -11.53 -17.06
CA SER A 245 14.28 -10.38 -16.64
C SER A 245 15.23 -9.23 -16.25
N PRO A 246 14.84 -7.95 -16.39
CA PRO A 246 15.65 -6.84 -15.91
C PRO A 246 15.78 -6.90 -14.38
N ALA A 247 16.82 -6.28 -13.84
CA ALA A 247 16.83 -6.00 -12.41
C ALA A 247 15.62 -5.10 -12.08
N PRO A 248 14.90 -5.32 -10.97
CA PRO A 248 13.80 -4.44 -10.55
C PRO A 248 14.20 -2.96 -10.53
N GLU A 249 15.44 -2.68 -10.19
CA GLU A 249 16.02 -1.34 -10.15
C GLU A 249 16.19 -0.71 -11.55
N ASP A 250 16.37 -1.51 -12.61
CA ASP A 250 16.41 -1.02 -14.00
C ASP A 250 15.01 -0.58 -14.50
N VAL A 251 13.93 -1.02 -13.85
CA VAL A 251 12.53 -0.71 -14.23
C VAL A 251 11.84 0.27 -13.27
N TRP A 252 12.40 0.51 -12.09
CA TRP A 252 11.77 1.33 -11.05
C TRP A 252 11.61 2.80 -11.48
N ASP A 253 12.55 3.35 -12.25
CA ASP A 253 12.46 4.70 -12.82
C ASP A 253 11.34 4.86 -13.86
N THR A 254 10.81 3.75 -14.40
CA THR A 254 9.73 3.78 -15.40
C THR A 254 8.34 3.53 -14.84
N MET A 255 8.21 2.95 -13.64
CA MET A 255 6.92 2.49 -13.11
C MET A 255 6.27 3.38 -12.07
N VAL A 256 6.96 4.38 -11.50
CA VAL A 256 6.33 5.28 -10.52
C VAL A 256 6.94 6.68 -10.62
N ASP A 257 6.34 7.56 -11.42
CA ASP A 257 6.57 9.00 -11.25
C ASP A 257 5.85 9.43 -9.96
N LEU A 258 6.51 9.21 -8.82
CA LEU A 258 6.05 9.65 -7.49
C LEU A 258 5.66 11.13 -7.51
N GLY A 259 6.25 11.92 -8.40
CA GLY A 259 5.89 13.32 -8.64
C GLY A 259 4.46 13.53 -9.12
N ILE A 260 3.82 12.57 -9.81
CA ILE A 260 2.41 12.67 -10.23
C ILE A 260 1.48 12.43 -9.04
N ILE A 261 1.80 11.48 -8.16
CA ILE A 261 1.01 11.21 -6.95
C ILE A 261 1.10 12.41 -6.00
N ASP A 262 2.30 12.97 -5.80
CA ASP A 262 2.51 14.16 -4.96
C ASP A 262 1.80 15.39 -5.53
N LYS A 263 1.83 15.59 -6.86
CA LYS A 263 1.10 16.69 -7.52
C LYS A 263 -0.42 16.52 -7.41
N ASN A 264 -0.94 15.31 -7.59
CA ASN A 264 -2.37 15.04 -7.46
C ASN A 264 -2.84 15.20 -6.00
N ALA A 265 -2.04 14.74 -5.03
CA ALA A 265 -2.32 14.95 -3.61
C ALA A 265 -2.29 16.44 -3.24
N ALA A 266 -1.32 17.21 -3.75
CA ALA A 266 -1.27 18.66 -3.56
C ALA A 266 -2.48 19.37 -4.19
N ALA A 267 -2.88 19.00 -5.41
CA ALA A 267 -4.05 19.56 -6.08
C ALA A 267 -5.36 19.25 -5.34
N ILE A 268 -5.51 18.03 -4.81
CA ILE A 268 -6.68 17.65 -3.98
C ILE A 268 -6.69 18.45 -2.68
N ASN A 269 -5.54 18.60 -2.01
CA ASN A 269 -5.43 19.40 -0.78
C ASN A 269 -5.76 20.88 -1.01
N GLU A 270 -5.31 21.48 -2.12
CA GLU A 270 -5.65 22.86 -2.45
C GLU A 270 -7.14 23.03 -2.80
N ALA A 271 -7.74 22.05 -3.51
CA ALA A 271 -9.18 22.03 -3.77
C ALA A 271 -9.99 21.89 -2.47
N GLU A 272 -9.54 21.07 -1.53
CA GLU A 272 -10.17 20.89 -0.22
C GLU A 272 -10.06 22.15 0.65
N LYS A 273 -8.90 22.80 0.69
CA LYS A 273 -8.74 24.13 1.34
C LYS A 273 -9.67 25.18 0.74
N ALA A 274 -9.84 25.20 -0.58
CA ALA A 274 -10.75 26.11 -1.25
C ALA A 274 -12.22 25.82 -0.87
N ASN A 275 -12.62 24.55 -0.80
CA ASN A 275 -13.96 24.14 -0.34
C ASN A 275 -14.20 24.51 1.13
N ILE A 276 -13.24 24.26 2.03
CA ILE A 276 -13.34 24.65 3.44
C ILE A 276 -13.45 26.17 3.59
N LYS A 277 -12.69 26.94 2.79
CA LYS A 277 -12.78 28.41 2.77
C LYS A 277 -14.15 28.90 2.29
N TYR A 278 -14.74 28.26 1.26
CA TYR A 278 -16.09 28.57 0.78
C TYR A 278 -17.12 28.30 1.88
N ILE A 279 -17.08 27.12 2.49
CA ILE A 279 -17.95 26.71 3.60
C ILE A 279 -17.83 27.69 4.78
N ASN A 280 -16.62 27.98 5.25
CA ASN A 280 -16.39 28.92 6.36
C ASN A 280 -16.75 30.38 6.02
N GLY A 281 -16.62 30.79 4.76
CA GLY A 281 -17.08 32.09 4.27
C GLY A 281 -18.61 32.24 4.30
N VAL A 282 -19.34 31.14 4.14
CA VAL A 282 -20.81 31.09 4.26
C VAL A 282 -21.24 31.18 5.73
N PHE A 283 -20.56 30.48 6.64
CA PHE A 283 -20.90 30.47 8.07
C PHE A 283 -20.39 31.67 8.89
N SER A 284 -19.39 32.42 8.40
CA SER A 284 -18.82 33.57 9.13
C SER A 284 -19.61 34.88 8.97
N LYS A 285 -20.66 34.91 8.14
CA LYS A 285 -21.51 36.10 7.96
C LYS A 285 -22.71 36.20 8.91
N GLY A 286 -22.68 35.48 10.04
CA GLY A 286 -23.80 35.39 11.00
C GLY A 286 -24.02 36.58 11.94
N ALA A 287 -23.57 37.79 11.60
CA ALA A 287 -23.93 39.00 12.36
C ALA A 287 -24.98 39.87 11.65
N ASP A 288 -25.24 39.66 10.35
CA ASP A 288 -26.21 40.47 9.61
C ASP A 288 -26.82 39.65 8.46
N TYR A 289 -27.97 39.02 8.72
CA TYR A 289 -28.74 38.24 7.74
C TYR A 289 -29.60 39.15 6.85
N THR A 290 -29.03 40.27 6.38
CA THR A 290 -29.71 41.29 5.58
C THR A 290 -29.63 41.04 4.07
N ASN A 291 -28.82 40.06 3.63
CA ASN A 291 -28.45 39.88 2.22
C ASN A 291 -28.94 38.58 1.55
N GLY A 292 -29.84 37.81 2.17
CA GLY A 292 -30.44 36.65 1.51
C GLY A 292 -31.25 35.73 2.42
N THR A 293 -32.16 34.95 1.82
CA THR A 293 -32.88 33.84 2.47
C THR A 293 -32.25 32.53 2.01
N GLU A 294 -31.72 31.75 2.96
CA GLU A 294 -31.18 30.41 2.69
C GLU A 294 -32.12 29.34 3.27
N THR A 295 -32.35 28.26 2.51
CA THR A 295 -33.13 27.10 2.95
C THR A 295 -32.19 25.91 3.18
N ILE A 296 -32.13 25.40 4.43
CA ILE A 296 -31.35 24.20 4.76
C ILE A 296 -32.30 23.15 5.34
N LYS A 297 -32.57 22.08 4.57
CA LYS A 297 -33.55 21.04 4.91
C LYS A 297 -34.93 21.66 5.25
N ASN A 298 -35.42 21.50 6.48
CA ASN A 298 -36.70 22.04 6.96
C ASN A 298 -36.55 23.35 7.77
N THR A 299 -35.34 23.93 7.83
CA THR A 299 -35.05 25.13 8.64
C THR A 299 -34.74 26.31 7.71
N ILE A 300 -35.38 27.46 7.99
CA ILE A 300 -35.14 28.74 7.31
C ILE A 300 -34.41 29.65 8.30
N THR A 301 -33.19 30.06 7.97
CA THR A 301 -32.44 31.07 8.75
C THR A 301 -32.41 32.35 7.94
N THR A 302 -33.14 33.38 8.41
CA THR A 302 -33.24 34.68 7.73
C THR A 302 -33.43 35.81 8.74
N GLY A 303 -32.93 37.00 8.43
CA GLY A 303 -33.17 38.20 9.25
C GLY A 303 -34.64 38.64 9.23
N ALA A 304 -35.32 38.45 8.10
CA ALA A 304 -36.76 38.57 7.99
C ALA A 304 -37.28 37.63 6.90
N LEU A 305 -38.36 36.90 7.18
CA LEU A 305 -39.15 36.17 6.20
C LEU A 305 -40.39 37.01 5.87
N THR A 306 -40.41 37.68 4.72
CA THR A 306 -41.60 38.42 4.29
C THR A 306 -42.41 37.55 3.32
N VAL A 307 -43.69 37.36 3.60
CA VAL A 307 -44.62 36.59 2.75
C VAL A 307 -45.67 37.54 2.14
N GLY A 308 -45.93 37.39 0.85
CA GLY A 308 -46.85 38.24 0.08
C GLY A 308 -47.01 37.77 -1.35
N ASN A 309 -47.76 38.52 -2.15
CA ASN A 309 -48.03 38.20 -3.55
C ASN A 309 -47.35 39.23 -4.48
N VAL A 310 -47.74 39.25 -5.76
CA VAL A 310 -47.20 40.16 -6.79
C VAL A 310 -47.38 41.66 -6.47
N SER A 311 -48.18 42.01 -5.47
CA SER A 311 -48.37 43.40 -4.99
C SER A 311 -47.45 43.79 -3.82
N GLY A 312 -46.60 42.87 -3.34
CA GLY A 312 -45.65 43.07 -2.24
C GLY A 312 -45.93 42.20 -1.00
N GLY A 313 -44.93 42.14 -0.13
CA GLY A 313 -45.00 41.48 1.18
C GLY A 313 -46.00 42.16 2.11
N ASN A 314 -46.99 41.44 2.63
CA ASN A 314 -48.01 41.99 3.55
C ASN A 314 -48.07 41.25 4.90
N ALA A 315 -47.16 40.31 5.13
CA ALA A 315 -46.97 39.60 6.38
C ALA A 315 -45.52 39.12 6.48
N GLY A 316 -45.09 38.68 7.67
CA GLY A 316 -43.77 38.12 7.82
C GLY A 316 -43.37 37.78 9.26
N ILE A 317 -42.19 37.18 9.36
CA ILE A 317 -41.44 36.94 10.59
C ILE A 317 -40.16 37.78 10.54
N ASN A 318 -39.80 38.46 11.61
CA ASN A 318 -38.67 39.39 11.66
C ASN A 318 -37.79 39.14 12.90
N GLY A 319 -36.50 38.93 12.68
CA GLY A 319 -35.48 38.86 13.73
C GLY A 319 -34.74 40.17 13.98
N ALA A 320 -34.98 41.23 13.20
CA ALA A 320 -34.33 42.52 13.37
C ALA A 320 -34.88 43.30 14.58
N GLY A 321 -33.98 43.97 15.31
CA GLY A 321 -34.28 44.79 16.49
C GLY A 321 -33.94 44.07 17.81
N LEU A 322 -33.22 44.77 18.68
CA LEU A 322 -32.78 44.30 20.01
C LEU A 322 -33.74 44.71 21.15
N ASP A 323 -34.76 45.52 20.84
CA ASP A 323 -35.78 45.92 21.80
C ASP A 323 -36.80 44.81 21.98
N ARG A 324 -37.20 44.56 23.23
CA ARG A 324 -38.28 43.67 23.63
C ARG A 324 -39.64 43.99 22.98
N LYS A 325 -39.84 45.24 22.54
CA LYS A 325 -41.04 45.67 21.81
C LYS A 325 -40.94 45.51 20.29
N SER A 326 -39.84 44.96 19.77
CA SER A 326 -39.67 44.76 18.33
C SER A 326 -40.67 43.73 17.82
N ILE A 327 -41.38 44.04 16.73
CA ILE A 327 -42.33 43.10 16.13
C ILE A 327 -41.62 41.91 15.47
N ARG A 328 -41.98 40.71 15.92
CA ARG A 328 -41.44 39.42 15.46
C ARG A 328 -42.34 38.73 14.45
N ILE A 329 -43.66 38.82 14.58
CA ILE A 329 -44.63 38.25 13.64
C ILE A 329 -45.62 39.34 13.27
N PHE A 330 -45.92 39.52 11.98
CA PHE A 330 -46.87 40.56 11.54
C PHE A 330 -47.68 40.12 10.32
N ALA A 331 -48.91 40.63 10.19
CA ALA A 331 -49.75 40.48 9.00
C ALA A 331 -50.70 41.68 8.83
N GLY A 332 -50.93 42.07 7.57
CA GLY A 332 -51.81 43.15 7.15
C GLY A 332 -51.11 44.48 6.85
N LYS A 333 -49.78 44.54 6.95
CA LYS A 333 -48.93 45.68 6.51
C LYS A 333 -47.60 45.19 5.93
N PRO A 334 -46.94 45.98 5.05
CA PRO A 334 -45.58 45.68 4.60
C PRO A 334 -44.55 45.83 5.72
N TYR A 335 -43.35 45.24 5.55
CA TYR A 335 -42.28 45.23 6.55
C TYR A 335 -41.92 46.64 7.08
N SER A 336 -41.90 47.65 6.21
CA SER A 336 -41.63 49.05 6.59
C SER A 336 -42.69 49.66 7.52
N GLN A 337 -43.87 49.03 7.61
CA GLN A 337 -44.99 49.45 8.46
C GLN A 337 -45.43 48.35 9.43
N LYS A 338 -44.55 47.38 9.75
CA LYS A 338 -44.88 46.22 10.61
C LYS A 338 -45.41 46.62 12.00
N GLU A 339 -44.94 47.75 12.53
CA GLU A 339 -45.38 48.30 13.82
C GLU A 339 -46.87 48.68 13.85
N GLN A 340 -47.47 48.87 12.66
CA GLN A 340 -48.87 49.25 12.48
C GLN A 340 -49.72 48.08 11.97
N ALA A 341 -49.16 46.87 11.90
CA ALA A 341 -49.86 45.72 11.37
C ALA A 341 -51.09 45.36 12.25
N PRO A 342 -52.27 45.11 11.64
CA PRO A 342 -53.49 44.79 12.37
C PRO A 342 -53.40 43.46 13.13
N PHE A 343 -52.57 42.53 12.67
CA PHE A 343 -52.12 41.35 13.40
C PHE A 343 -50.62 41.45 13.64
N ARG A 344 -50.16 41.47 14.88
CA ARG A 344 -48.72 41.49 15.20
C ARG A 344 -48.41 40.96 16.59
N VAL A 345 -47.20 40.42 16.74
CA VAL A 345 -46.64 39.91 18.00
C VAL A 345 -45.26 40.53 18.22
N ASP A 346 -45.03 41.13 19.39
CA ASP A 346 -43.72 41.65 19.79
C ASP A 346 -42.81 40.55 20.39
N ASP A 347 -41.55 40.89 20.71
CA ASP A 347 -40.58 39.95 21.28
C ASP A 347 -40.92 39.49 22.71
N ASN A 348 -41.78 40.24 23.42
CA ASN A 348 -42.33 39.82 24.71
C ASN A 348 -43.52 38.85 24.57
N GLY A 349 -44.03 38.64 23.35
CA GLY A 349 -45.19 37.83 23.07
C GLY A 349 -46.52 38.57 23.21
N GLU A 350 -46.53 39.90 23.31
CA GLU A 350 -47.77 40.68 23.29
C GLU A 350 -48.41 40.61 21.90
N LEU A 351 -49.69 40.24 21.84
CA LEU A 351 -50.45 40.06 20.59
C LEU A 351 -51.46 41.19 20.41
N TRP A 352 -51.44 41.82 19.23
CA TRP A 352 -52.51 42.69 18.76
C TRP A 352 -53.21 42.04 17.57
N ALA A 353 -54.55 41.94 17.64
CA ALA A 353 -55.40 41.43 16.56
C ALA A 353 -56.67 42.29 16.44
N THR A 354 -56.64 43.29 15.56
CA THR A 354 -57.70 44.33 15.45
C THR A 354 -58.90 43.94 14.59
N ASN A 355 -58.80 42.86 13.81
CA ASN A 355 -59.88 42.31 13.00
C ASN A 355 -59.83 40.78 13.05
N ALA A 356 -60.33 40.20 14.16
CA ALA A 356 -60.26 38.77 14.43
C ALA A 356 -61.65 38.14 14.48
N HIS A 357 -61.83 37.02 13.77
CA HIS A 357 -62.95 36.11 13.97
C HIS A 357 -62.49 34.95 14.85
N ILE A 358 -63.00 34.88 16.09
CA ILE A 358 -62.59 33.90 17.10
C ILE A 358 -63.76 32.94 17.36
N SER A 359 -63.52 31.63 17.21
CA SER A 359 -64.48 30.57 17.52
C SER A 359 -63.85 29.53 18.44
N GLY A 360 -64.62 28.98 19.39
CA GLY A 360 -64.14 28.00 20.37
C GLY A 360 -64.18 28.54 21.80
N GLN A 361 -63.51 27.86 22.73
CA GLN A 361 -63.41 28.29 24.13
C GLN A 361 -62.27 29.31 24.30
N VAL A 362 -62.60 30.47 24.88
CA VAL A 362 -61.62 31.49 25.27
C VAL A 362 -61.53 31.50 26.80
N ASN A 363 -60.37 31.13 27.34
CA ASN A 363 -60.10 31.20 28.78
C ASN A 363 -59.32 32.48 29.08
N ALA A 364 -59.99 33.47 29.66
CA ALA A 364 -59.38 34.70 30.13
C ALA A 364 -59.58 34.81 31.65
N THR A 365 -58.51 35.11 32.39
CA THR A 365 -58.55 35.31 33.84
C THR A 365 -58.88 36.75 34.22
N SER A 366 -58.66 37.69 33.30
CA SER A 366 -59.06 39.10 33.44
C SER A 366 -59.14 39.76 32.06
N GLY A 367 -59.80 40.91 31.94
CA GLY A 367 -59.82 41.72 30.72
C GLY A 367 -61.18 42.35 30.42
N GLN A 368 -61.34 42.84 29.19
CA GLN A 368 -62.58 43.44 28.72
C GLN A 368 -62.85 43.01 27.28
N ILE A 369 -64.07 42.54 27.00
CA ILE A 369 -64.58 42.25 25.66
C ILE A 369 -65.78 43.17 25.41
N GLY A 370 -65.59 44.23 24.65
CA GLY A 370 -66.62 45.24 24.45
C GLY A 370 -67.03 45.88 25.78
N GLN A 371 -68.27 45.68 26.22
CA GLN A 371 -68.77 46.17 27.52
C GLN A 371 -68.68 45.12 28.64
N PHE A 372 -68.23 43.90 28.34
CA PHE A 372 -68.13 42.82 29.32
C PHE A 372 -66.76 42.85 29.98
N TYR A 373 -66.75 42.92 31.30
CA TYR A 373 -65.53 42.80 32.11
C TYR A 373 -65.33 41.35 32.52
N ILE A 374 -64.14 40.83 32.27
CA ILE A 374 -63.67 39.54 32.77
C ILE A 374 -62.85 39.86 34.00
N ASN A 375 -63.30 39.42 35.17
CA ASN A 375 -62.57 39.55 36.42
C ASN A 375 -62.67 38.22 37.19
N THR A 376 -61.73 37.99 38.10
CA THR A 376 -61.77 36.83 39.00
C THR A 376 -62.78 37.01 40.13
N ASP A 377 -63.37 38.20 40.25
CA ASP A 377 -64.15 38.62 41.40
C ASP A 377 -65.65 38.61 41.06
N LYS A 378 -66.22 37.40 41.17
CA LYS A 378 -67.65 37.05 41.19
C LYS A 378 -68.38 37.02 39.84
N ASN A 379 -68.64 35.79 39.38
CA ASN A 379 -69.93 35.46 38.76
C ASN A 379 -70.97 35.24 39.86
#